data_AF-G9NLL5-F1
#
_entry.id   AF-G9NLL5-F1
#
_cell.length_a   1.000
_cell.length_b   1.000
_cell.length_c   1.000
_cell.angle_alpha   90.00
_cell.angle_beta   90.00
_cell.angle_gamma   90.00
#
_symmetry.space_group_name_H-M   'P 1'
#
loop_
_entity.id
_entity.type
_entity.pdbx_description
1 polymer ?
#
loop_
_entity_poly.entity_id
_entity_poly.type
_entity_poly.pdbx_seq_one_letter_code
_entity_poly.pdbx_strand_id
1 'polypeptide(L)'
;LPFNSSSGASQPLETIHPPPSHIAFIWQTYLDAVDPLVKIFHAPSIQRHVMSISQGRKMPDAATECLMFAIYYSTVFSMSIAECREEFGEEKVRLLQRYREGVERTLVRANFLSSKDITVLQAFVLYLVNTLPVQQSGRFEVAYLMVLTTDLWTPR
;
A
#
# COMPACT_ATOMS: atom_id res chain seq x y z
N LEU A 1 8.73 23.22 -38.21
CA LEU A 1 8.35 21.86 -37.77
C LEU A 1 8.03 21.93 -36.28
N PRO A 2 6.76 21.83 -35.84
CA PRO A 2 6.49 21.77 -34.42
C PRO A 2 6.62 20.32 -33.96
N PHE A 3 7.61 20.06 -33.11
CA PHE A 3 7.70 18.82 -32.35
C PHE A 3 6.52 18.78 -31.39
N ASN A 4 5.59 17.86 -31.66
CA ASN A 4 4.49 17.51 -30.78
C ASN A 4 5.06 16.80 -29.54
N SER A 5 5.24 17.53 -28.45
CA SER A 5 5.51 16.94 -27.14
C SER A 5 4.18 16.46 -26.56
N SER A 6 3.82 15.20 -26.82
CA SER A 6 2.86 14.50 -25.98
C SER A 6 3.49 14.33 -24.60
N SER A 7 3.37 15.36 -23.75
CA SER A 7 3.58 15.27 -22.33
C SER A 7 2.66 14.16 -21.82
N GLY A 8 3.22 13.00 -21.52
CA GLY A 8 2.54 11.95 -20.76
C GLY A 8 2.16 12.57 -19.42
N ALA A 9 0.94 13.13 -19.36
CA ALA A 9 0.42 13.74 -18.15
C ALA A 9 0.29 12.62 -17.12
N SER A 10 1.25 12.56 -16.20
CA SER A 10 1.15 11.72 -15.01
C SER A 10 -0.15 12.10 -14.31
N GLN A 11 -1.09 11.16 -14.21
CA GLN A 11 -2.38 11.42 -13.57
C GLN A 11 -2.18 12.00 -12.16
N PRO A 12 -3.01 12.94 -11.70
CA PRO A 12 -2.91 13.51 -10.36
C PRO A 12 -2.89 12.41 -9.29
N LEU A 13 -2.09 12.56 -8.24
CA LEU A 13 -2.00 11.56 -7.15
C LEU A 13 -3.37 11.25 -6.52
N GLU A 14 -4.26 12.24 -6.50
CA GLU A 14 -5.66 12.12 -6.06
C GLU A 14 -6.44 11.05 -6.81
N THR A 15 -6.16 10.83 -8.11
CA THR A 15 -6.84 9.80 -8.91
C THR A 15 -6.25 8.40 -8.72
N ILE A 16 -5.11 8.29 -8.03
CA ILE A 16 -4.45 7.00 -7.72
C ILE A 16 -4.96 6.44 -6.38
N HIS A 17 -5.48 7.28 -5.49
CA HIS A 17 -6.04 6.83 -4.22
C HIS A 17 -7.28 5.94 -4.43
N PRO A 18 -7.45 4.89 -3.61
CA PRO A 18 -8.67 4.11 -3.62
C PRO A 18 -9.86 4.94 -3.13
N PRO A 19 -11.09 4.55 -3.51
CA PRO A 19 -12.31 5.04 -2.86
C PRO A 19 -12.25 4.87 -1.34
N PRO A 20 -12.93 5.73 -0.56
CA PRO A 20 -12.87 5.66 0.90
C PRO A 20 -13.31 4.31 1.51
N SER A 21 -14.26 3.61 0.89
CA SER A 21 -14.65 2.25 1.26
C SER A 21 -13.49 1.27 1.18
N HIS A 22 -12.72 1.33 0.09
CA HIS A 22 -11.55 0.49 -0.12
C HIS A 22 -10.41 0.85 0.83
N ILE A 23 -10.24 2.14 1.22
CA ILE A 23 -9.20 2.54 2.18
C ILE A 23 -9.40 1.84 3.54
N ALA A 24 -10.65 1.78 4.02
CA ALA A 24 -10.96 1.10 5.28
C ALA A 24 -10.71 -0.40 5.19
N PHE A 25 -11.13 -1.05 4.10
CA PHE A 25 -10.85 -2.46 3.84
C PHE A 25 -9.34 -2.74 3.79
N ILE A 26 -8.61 -1.99 2.97
CA ILE A 26 -7.15 -2.12 2.82
C ILE A 26 -6.44 -2.03 4.17
N TRP A 27 -6.89 -1.12 5.05
CA TRP A 27 -6.32 -0.98 6.38
C TRP A 27 -6.60 -2.18 7.29
N GLN A 28 -7.81 -2.74 7.28
CA GLN A 28 -8.10 -3.96 8.05
C GLN A 28 -7.23 -5.12 7.54
N THR A 29 -7.21 -5.34 6.23
CA THR A 29 -6.39 -6.40 5.63
C THR A 29 -4.90 -6.20 5.92
N TYR A 30 -4.40 -4.95 5.96
CA TYR A 30 -3.03 -4.67 6.37
C TYR A 30 -2.74 -5.15 7.80
N LEU A 31 -3.64 -4.87 8.74
CA LEU A 31 -3.47 -5.26 10.15
C LEU A 31 -3.45 -6.78 10.33
N ASP A 32 -4.22 -7.51 9.52
CA ASP A 32 -4.32 -8.97 9.63
C ASP A 32 -3.18 -9.68 8.90
N ALA A 33 -2.82 -9.19 7.71
CA ALA A 33 -1.93 -9.89 6.79
C ALA A 33 -0.47 -9.39 6.83
N VAL A 34 -0.25 -8.09 7.07
CA VAL A 34 1.06 -7.44 6.88
C VAL A 34 1.70 -7.02 8.20
N ASP A 35 0.97 -6.33 9.08
CA ASP A 35 1.50 -5.83 10.38
C ASP A 35 2.15 -6.93 11.25
N PRO A 36 1.62 -8.18 11.33
CA PRO A 36 2.22 -9.23 12.13
C PRO A 36 3.58 -9.70 11.58
N LEU A 37 3.80 -9.56 10.27
CA LEU A 37 5.02 -9.99 9.59
C LEU A 37 6.06 -8.89 9.52
N VAL A 38 5.62 -7.63 9.39
CA VAL A 38 6.49 -6.47 9.11
C VAL A 38 6.11 -5.28 9.99
N LYS A 39 6.53 -5.34 11.26
CA LYS A 39 6.24 -4.31 12.28
C LYS A 39 7.08 -3.03 12.06
N ILE A 40 6.63 -2.14 11.15
CA ILE A 40 7.39 -0.93 10.78
C ILE A 40 6.98 0.31 11.59
N PHE A 41 5.73 0.37 12.04
CA PHE A 41 5.18 1.52 12.76
C PHE A 41 4.17 1.11 13.83
N HIS A 42 3.78 2.06 14.66
CA HIS A 42 2.73 1.87 15.65
C HIS A 42 1.35 2.01 15.01
N ALA A 43 0.68 0.89 14.75
CA ALA A 43 -0.61 0.82 14.04
C ALA A 43 -1.69 1.78 14.59
N PRO A 44 -1.92 1.92 15.92
CA PRO A 44 -2.93 2.85 16.44
C PRO A 44 -2.66 4.33 16.09
N SER A 45 -1.40 4.70 15.90
CA SER A 45 -1.05 6.06 15.47
C SER A 45 -1.46 6.30 14.02
N ILE A 46 -1.19 5.33 13.15
CA ILE A 46 -1.52 5.42 11.72
C ILE A 46 -3.01 5.28 11.46
N GLN A 47 -3.72 4.48 12.25
CA GLN A 47 -5.17 4.32 12.16
C GLN A 47 -5.91 5.65 12.21
N ARG A 48 -5.46 6.60 13.04
CA ARG A 48 -6.07 7.94 13.12
C ARG A 48 -5.98 8.69 11.79
N HIS A 49 -4.86 8.59 11.09
CA HIS A 49 -4.67 9.20 9.77
C HIS A 49 -5.51 8.49 8.71
N VAL A 50 -5.50 7.15 8.70
CA VAL A 50 -6.30 6.34 7.77
C VAL A 50 -7.79 6.67 7.88
N MET A 51 -8.33 6.67 9.10
CA MET A 51 -9.76 6.94 9.34
C MET A 51 -10.13 8.38 9.00
N SER A 52 -9.22 9.33 9.21
CA SER A 52 -9.40 10.71 8.77
C SER A 52 -9.53 10.80 7.24
N ILE A 53 -8.66 10.10 6.51
CA ILE A 53 -8.64 10.11 5.04
C ILE A 53 -9.85 9.35 4.47
N SER A 54 -10.24 8.22 5.07
CA SER A 54 -11.46 7.48 4.67
C SER A 54 -12.76 8.25 4.94
N GLN A 55 -12.71 9.32 5.73
CA GLN A 55 -13.82 10.26 5.88
C GLN A 55 -13.78 11.42 4.88
N GLY A 56 -12.88 11.37 3.88
CA GLY A 56 -12.74 12.39 2.84
C GLY A 56 -11.97 13.64 3.29
N ARG A 57 -11.25 13.59 4.43
CA ARG A 57 -10.39 14.70 4.83
C ARG A 57 -9.16 14.78 3.93
N LYS A 58 -8.64 16.00 3.77
CA LYS A 58 -7.42 16.25 2.98
C LYS A 58 -6.22 15.49 3.55
N MET A 59 -5.37 15.03 2.64
CA MET A 59 -4.08 14.44 2.98
C MET A 59 -3.24 15.47 3.76
N PRO A 60 -2.70 15.12 4.95
CA PRO A 60 -2.06 16.11 5.82
C PRO A 60 -0.71 16.59 5.28
N ASP A 61 0.10 15.68 4.74
CA ASP A 61 1.42 15.96 4.20
C ASP A 61 1.87 14.85 3.21
N ALA A 62 3.01 15.07 2.54
CA ALA A 62 3.56 14.11 1.59
C ALA A 62 4.13 12.85 2.24
N ALA A 63 4.56 12.91 3.50
CA ALA A 63 5.10 11.75 4.21
C ALA A 63 4.00 10.74 4.52
N THR A 64 2.87 11.22 5.05
CA THR A 64 1.67 10.45 5.31
C THR A 64 1.12 9.88 4.01
N GLU A 65 1.06 10.67 2.94
CA GLU A 65 0.59 10.17 1.63
C GLU A 65 1.46 9.01 1.11
N CYS A 66 2.77 9.15 1.26
CA CYS A 66 3.72 8.11 0.91
C CYS A 66 3.50 6.83 1.73
N LEU A 67 3.27 6.96 3.03
CA LEU A 67 2.98 5.82 3.89
C LEU A 67 1.67 5.13 3.51
N MET A 68 0.63 5.90 3.17
CA MET A 68 -0.66 5.36 2.72
C MET A 68 -0.50 4.53 1.45
N PHE A 69 0.21 5.03 0.44
CA PHE A 69 0.47 4.26 -0.78
C PHE A 69 1.31 3.01 -0.50
N ALA A 70 2.27 3.07 0.42
CA ALA A 70 3.08 1.90 0.79
C ALA A 70 2.22 0.82 1.47
N ILE A 71 1.28 1.24 2.33
CA ILE A 71 0.27 0.35 2.93
C ILE A 71 -0.58 -0.28 1.82
N TYR A 72 -1.15 0.51 0.90
CA TYR A 72 -1.97 0.00 -0.20
C TYR A 72 -1.23 -1.04 -1.05
N TYR A 73 0.02 -0.74 -1.41
CA TYR A 73 0.85 -1.65 -2.18
C TYR A 73 1.11 -2.95 -1.42
N SER A 74 1.49 -2.86 -0.13
CA SER A 74 1.79 -4.04 0.69
C SER A 74 0.57 -4.93 0.92
N THR A 75 -0.62 -4.35 1.13
CA THR A 75 -1.87 -5.09 1.27
C THR A 75 -2.24 -5.80 -0.04
N VAL A 76 -2.19 -5.11 -1.18
CA VAL A 76 -2.49 -5.78 -2.47
C VAL A 76 -1.45 -6.87 -2.76
N PHE A 77 -0.20 -6.67 -2.35
CA PHE A 77 0.85 -7.67 -2.49
C PHE A 77 0.52 -8.94 -1.69
N SER A 78 -0.02 -8.81 -0.48
CA SER A 78 -0.40 -9.94 0.37
C SER A 78 -1.67 -10.67 -0.08
N MET A 79 -2.62 -9.97 -0.71
CA MET A 79 -3.88 -10.55 -1.19
C MET A 79 -3.70 -11.52 -2.36
N SER A 80 -4.54 -12.55 -2.46
CA SER A 80 -4.62 -13.42 -3.63
C SER A 80 -5.21 -12.72 -4.85
N ILE A 81 -5.05 -13.33 -6.03
CA ILE A 81 -5.65 -12.82 -7.28
C ILE A 81 -7.19 -12.81 -7.19
N ALA A 82 -7.77 -13.80 -6.50
CA ALA A 82 -9.21 -13.93 -6.33
C ALA A 82 -9.77 -12.81 -5.44
N GLU A 83 -9.17 -12.60 -4.26
CA GLU A 83 -9.57 -11.52 -3.34
C GLU A 83 -9.45 -10.14 -4.00
N CYS A 84 -8.37 -9.89 -4.75
CA CYS A 84 -8.23 -8.63 -5.49
C CYS A 84 -9.36 -8.40 -6.49
N ARG A 85 -9.81 -9.47 -7.16
CA ARG A 85 -10.89 -9.41 -8.14
C ARG A 85 -12.25 -9.24 -7.48
N GLU A 86 -12.47 -9.88 -6.34
CA GLU A 86 -13.71 -9.81 -5.57
C GLU A 86 -13.90 -8.43 -4.94
N GLU A 87 -12.88 -7.91 -4.26
CA GLU A 87 -12.99 -6.70 -3.45
C GLU A 87 -12.84 -5.41 -4.27
N PHE A 88 -11.95 -5.41 -5.27
CA PHE A 88 -11.69 -4.22 -6.09
C PHE A 88 -12.30 -4.29 -7.49
N GLY A 89 -12.74 -5.46 -7.95
CA GLY A 89 -13.17 -5.64 -9.34
C GLY A 89 -12.03 -5.54 -10.36
N GLU A 90 -10.77 -5.57 -9.90
CA GLU A 90 -9.58 -5.30 -10.73
C GLU A 90 -8.54 -6.42 -10.66
N GLU A 91 -7.70 -6.51 -11.69
CA GLU A 91 -6.58 -7.45 -11.71
C GLU A 91 -5.50 -7.03 -10.69
N LYS A 92 -5.01 -7.99 -9.88
CA LYS A 92 -3.93 -7.77 -8.90
C LYS A 92 -2.73 -7.04 -9.50
N VAL A 93 -2.32 -7.42 -10.73
CA VAL A 93 -1.19 -6.79 -11.43
C VAL A 93 -1.41 -5.29 -11.66
N ARG A 94 -2.63 -4.89 -12.04
CA ARG A 94 -2.97 -3.48 -12.26
C ARG A 94 -2.98 -2.68 -10.96
N LEU A 95 -3.54 -3.27 -9.89
CA LEU A 95 -3.55 -2.65 -8.57
C LEU A 95 -2.12 -2.46 -8.03
N LEU A 96 -1.27 -3.47 -8.15
CA LEU A 96 0.14 -3.39 -7.75
C LEU A 96 0.88 -2.31 -8.52
N GLN A 97 0.70 -2.26 -9.85
CA GLN A 97 1.32 -1.22 -10.67
C GLN A 97 0.84 0.18 -10.24
N ARG A 98 -0.47 0.36 -10.07
CA ARG A 98 -1.08 1.64 -9.66
C ARG A 98 -0.50 2.14 -8.34
N TYR A 99 -0.50 1.29 -7.30
CA TYR A 99 -0.03 1.72 -5.99
C TYR A 99 1.49 1.83 -5.92
N ARG A 100 2.23 1.04 -6.70
CA ARG A 100 3.67 1.24 -6.89
C ARG A 100 3.98 2.63 -7.44
N GLU A 101 3.28 3.05 -8.50
CA GLU A 101 3.45 4.40 -9.05
C GLU A 101 3.13 5.48 -8.01
N GLY A 102 2.08 5.27 -7.21
CA GLY A 102 1.73 6.15 -6.09
C GLY A 102 2.87 6.30 -5.07
N VAL A 103 3.47 5.18 -4.64
CA VAL A 103 4.62 5.17 -3.72
C VAL A 103 5.81 5.91 -4.33
N GLU A 104 6.21 5.57 -5.55
CA GLU A 104 7.38 6.16 -6.20
C GLU A 104 7.24 7.68 -6.37
N ARG A 105 6.05 8.14 -6.80
CA ARG A 105 5.78 9.58 -6.98
C ARG A 105 5.78 10.34 -5.64
N THR A 106 5.22 9.75 -4.58
CA THR A 106 5.16 10.40 -3.27
C THR A 106 6.50 10.39 -2.54
N LEU A 107 7.33 9.35 -2.72
CA LEU A 107 8.73 9.34 -2.27
C LEU A 107 9.54 10.48 -2.88
N VAL A 108 9.41 10.68 -4.20
CA VAL A 108 10.03 11.81 -4.90
C VAL A 108 9.51 13.14 -4.34
N ARG A 109 8.19 13.28 -4.20
CA ARG A 109 7.57 14.51 -3.66
C ARG A 109 7.99 14.81 -2.22
N ALA A 110 8.28 13.78 -1.43
CA ALA A 110 8.76 13.90 -0.05
C ALA A 110 10.28 14.10 0.05
N ASN A 111 11.00 14.22 -1.08
CA ASN A 111 12.47 14.32 -1.13
C ASN A 111 13.15 13.24 -0.27
N PHE A 112 12.72 11.98 -0.40
CA PHE A 112 13.07 10.92 0.55
C PHE A 112 14.58 10.75 0.81
N LEU A 113 15.45 11.00 -0.19
CA LEU A 113 16.90 10.91 -0.06
C LEU A 113 17.50 11.96 0.90
N SER A 114 16.80 13.06 1.14
CA SER A 114 17.23 14.16 2.02
C SER A 114 16.25 14.44 3.16
N SER A 115 15.16 13.67 3.23
CA SER A 115 14.14 13.81 4.28
C SER A 115 14.68 13.31 5.62
N LYS A 116 14.35 14.04 6.69
CA LYS A 116 14.56 13.63 8.08
C LYS A 116 13.30 13.05 8.71
N ASP A 117 12.26 12.88 7.91
CA ASP A 117 10.97 12.36 8.35
C ASP A 117 10.99 10.83 8.42
N ILE A 118 10.83 10.31 9.63
CA ILE A 118 10.80 8.87 9.88
C ILE A 118 9.63 8.18 9.15
N THR A 119 8.52 8.88 8.91
CA THR A 119 7.37 8.35 8.18
C THR A 119 7.71 8.08 6.72
N VAL A 120 8.54 8.92 6.09
CA VAL A 120 9.04 8.68 4.73
C VAL A 120 9.94 7.45 4.70
N LEU A 121 10.83 7.30 5.69
CA LEU A 121 11.68 6.12 5.80
C LEU A 121 10.87 4.84 6.05
N GLN A 122 9.86 4.90 6.91
CA GLN A 122 8.94 3.78 7.18
C GLN A 122 8.22 3.34 5.90
N ALA A 123 7.68 4.29 5.13
CA ALA A 123 7.04 4.02 3.86
C ALA A 123 8.02 3.36 2.86
N PHE A 124 9.25 3.89 2.77
CA PHE A 124 10.29 3.34 1.90
C PHE A 124 10.69 1.92 2.27
N VAL A 125 10.90 1.64 3.56
CA VAL A 125 11.23 0.30 4.05
C VAL A 125 10.10 -0.68 3.75
N LEU A 126 8.84 -0.29 4.00
CA LEU A 126 7.68 -1.14 3.69
C LEU A 126 7.61 -1.47 2.19
N TYR A 127 7.87 -0.49 1.33
CA TYR A 127 7.93 -0.69 -0.11
C TYR A 127 9.07 -1.64 -0.53
N LEU A 128 10.26 -1.48 0.04
CA LEU A 128 11.41 -2.35 -0.25
C LEU A 128 11.16 -3.80 0.16
N VAL A 129 10.58 -4.03 1.34
CA VAL A 129 10.26 -5.38 1.83
C VAL A 129 9.37 -6.15 0.84
N ASN A 130 8.47 -5.46 0.16
CA ASN A 130 7.55 -6.06 -0.81
C ASN A 130 8.11 -6.12 -2.25
N THR A 131 9.23 -5.44 -2.54
CA THR A 131 9.82 -5.38 -3.89
C THR A 131 11.14 -6.14 -4.02
N LEU A 132 11.86 -6.37 -2.92
CA LEU A 132 13.17 -7.00 -2.94
C LEU A 132 13.06 -8.51 -3.28
N PRO A 133 13.82 -9.00 -4.27
CA PRO A 133 13.77 -10.41 -4.70
C PRO A 133 14.23 -11.40 -3.63
N VAL A 134 15.02 -10.94 -2.64
CA VAL A 134 15.39 -11.73 -1.44
C VAL A 134 14.17 -12.31 -0.71
N GLN A 135 13.02 -11.64 -0.82
CA GLN A 135 11.77 -12.02 -0.18
C GLN A 135 10.99 -13.13 -0.94
N GLN A 136 11.30 -13.38 -2.21
CA GLN A 136 10.55 -14.34 -3.05
C GLN A 136 10.90 -15.81 -2.81
N SER A 137 11.87 -16.09 -1.92
CA SER A 137 12.20 -17.45 -1.51
C SER A 137 11.33 -17.89 -0.32
N GLY A 138 10.12 -18.35 -0.62
CA GLY A 138 9.35 -19.37 0.11
C GLY A 138 8.89 -19.13 1.55
N ARG A 139 9.33 -18.09 2.28
CA ARG A 139 8.97 -17.91 3.70
C ARG A 139 7.68 -17.12 3.95
N PHE A 140 7.28 -16.25 3.03
CA PHE A 140 6.03 -15.50 3.15
C PHE A 140 4.82 -16.36 2.77
N GLU A 141 4.88 -17.14 1.69
CA GLU A 141 3.77 -18.06 1.33
C GLU A 141 3.45 -19.04 2.46
N VAL A 142 4.43 -19.61 3.15
CA VAL A 142 4.16 -20.53 4.27
C VAL A 142 3.59 -19.82 5.50
N ALA A 143 4.02 -18.59 5.80
CA ALA A 143 3.43 -17.81 6.89
C ALA A 143 2.00 -17.33 6.53
N TYR A 144 1.77 -16.94 5.27
CA TYR A 144 0.46 -16.57 4.73
C TYR A 144 -0.50 -17.76 4.69
N LEU A 145 -0.04 -18.93 4.23
CA LEU A 145 -0.82 -20.17 4.29
C LEU A 145 -1.10 -20.59 5.74
N MET A 146 -0.18 -20.36 6.69
CA MET A 146 -0.46 -20.62 8.12
C MET A 146 -1.54 -19.69 8.68
N VAL A 147 -1.54 -18.40 8.33
CA VAL A 147 -2.58 -17.45 8.77
C VAL A 147 -3.92 -17.75 8.09
N LEU A 148 -3.95 -18.02 6.79
CA LEU A 148 -5.18 -18.37 6.05
C LEU A 148 -5.75 -19.73 6.46
N THR A 149 -4.92 -20.68 6.90
CA THR A 149 -5.40 -21.99 7.38
C THR A 149 -5.90 -21.95 8.82
N THR A 150 -5.47 -21.00 9.65
CA THR A 150 -6.06 -20.81 10.98
C THR A 150 -7.52 -20.34 10.96
N ASP A 151 -7.94 -19.62 9.90
CA ASP A 151 -9.34 -19.21 9.74
C ASP A 151 -10.25 -20.32 9.19
N LEU A 152 -9.69 -21.33 8.52
CA LEU A 152 -10.42 -22.50 8.01
C LEU A 152 -10.76 -23.55 9.09
N TRP A 153 -10.26 -23.37 10.33
CA TRP A 153 -10.53 -24.24 11.47
C TRP A 153 -11.11 -23.47 12.66
N THR A 154 -12.06 -22.56 12.43
CA THR A 154 -12.96 -22.10 13.51
C THR A 154 -14.36 -22.67 13.26
N PRO A 155 -14.74 -23.78 13.93
CA PRO A 155 -16.12 -24.25 13.85
C PRO A 155 -17.02 -23.23 14.57
N ARG A 156 -18.05 -22.76 13.85
CA ARG A 156 -19.14 -21.93 14.39
C ARG A 156 -19.86 -22.61 15.53
#